data_AF-D8T1B4-F1
#
_entry.id   AF-D8T1B4-F1
#
_cell.length_a   1.000
_cell.length_b   1.000
_cell.length_c   1.000
_cell.angle_alpha   90.00
_cell.angle_beta   90.00
_cell.angle_gamma   90.00
#
_symmetry.space_group_name_H-M   'P 1'
#
loop_
_entity.id
_entity.type
_entity.pdbx_description
1 polymer ?
#
loop_
_entity_poly.entity_id
_entity_poly.type
_entity_poly.pdbx_seq_one_letter_code
_entity_poly.pdbx_strand_id
1 'polypeptide(L)'
;MANRTDPAAKSVHGTNPQNLVEKILREKIHQSSFWKEQCFALTAETLVDKAMELDHIGGTYGGNRKATPFMCLTLKMLQIQPEKEIVVEFIKNQDYKYVRVLGAFYLRLVGKATDVYQYLEPLYNDYRKIRQRSADGSFFLSHVDEFIDQLLTTDYCCDITLPRVPKR
;
A
#
# COMPACT_ATOMS: atom_id res chain seq x y z
N MET A 1 -12.75 -19.63 -2.96
CA MET A 1 -13.07 -18.37 -2.25
C MET A 1 -12.27 -17.25 -2.92
N ALA A 2 -12.94 -16.24 -3.49
CA ALA A 2 -12.28 -15.25 -4.36
C ALA A 2 -11.22 -14.35 -3.67
N ASN A 3 -11.23 -14.29 -2.34
CA ASN A 3 -10.29 -13.47 -1.55
C ASN A 3 -9.10 -14.27 -0.98
N ARG A 4 -8.89 -15.52 -1.43
CA ARG A 4 -7.71 -16.30 -1.03
C ARG A 4 -6.47 -15.72 -1.72
N THR A 5 -5.34 -15.72 -1.03
CA THR A 5 -4.04 -15.37 -1.63
C THR A 5 -3.78 -16.30 -2.81
N ASP A 6 -3.16 -15.75 -3.85
CA ASP A 6 -2.77 -16.52 -5.02
C ASP A 6 -1.97 -17.77 -4.60
N PRO A 7 -2.29 -18.98 -5.11
CA PRO A 7 -1.54 -20.19 -4.78
C PRO A 7 -0.04 -20.12 -5.10
N ALA A 8 0.37 -19.30 -6.06
CA ALA A 8 1.77 -19.09 -6.41
C ALA A 8 2.49 -18.11 -5.46
N ALA A 9 1.74 -17.38 -4.62
CA ALA A 9 2.31 -16.41 -3.69
C ALA A 9 3.11 -17.11 -2.58
N LYS A 10 4.33 -16.64 -2.37
CA LYS A 10 5.23 -17.09 -1.32
C LYS A 10 4.88 -16.41 0.01
N SER A 11 5.21 -17.07 1.11
CA SER A 11 5.12 -16.47 2.44
C SER A 11 6.05 -15.26 2.56
N VAL A 12 5.60 -14.22 3.25
CA VAL A 12 6.35 -13.00 3.54
C VAL A 12 6.42 -12.84 5.05
N HIS A 13 7.61 -12.54 5.59
CA HIS A 13 7.87 -12.47 7.04
C HIS A 13 7.35 -13.69 7.82
N GLY A 14 7.45 -14.88 7.22
CA GLY A 14 7.01 -16.14 7.83
C GLY A 14 5.49 -16.36 7.89
N THR A 15 4.68 -15.53 7.22
CA THR A 15 3.22 -15.66 7.19
C THR A 15 2.64 -15.46 5.79
N ASN A 16 1.34 -15.69 5.64
CA ASN A 16 0.61 -15.32 4.43
C ASN A 16 0.70 -13.79 4.26
N PRO A 17 1.07 -13.24 3.09
CA PRO A 17 1.23 -11.79 2.90
C PRO A 17 -0.01 -10.97 3.30
N GLN A 18 -1.23 -11.50 3.10
CA GLN A 18 -2.44 -10.81 3.54
C GLN A 18 -2.52 -10.66 5.06
N ASN A 19 -1.86 -11.52 5.84
CA ASN A 19 -1.83 -11.42 7.30
C ASN A 19 -1.02 -10.24 7.84
N LEU A 20 -0.27 -9.54 6.99
CA LEU A 20 0.33 -8.24 7.35
C LEU A 20 -0.74 -7.17 7.60
N VAL A 21 -1.95 -7.35 7.08
CA VAL A 21 -3.11 -6.50 7.34
C VAL A 21 -3.97 -7.17 8.41
N GLU A 22 -4.32 -6.46 9.48
CA GLU A 22 -5.10 -7.01 10.58
C GLU A 22 -6.46 -7.56 10.11
N LYS A 23 -6.95 -8.65 10.74
CA LYS A 23 -8.15 -9.37 10.29
C LYS A 23 -9.37 -8.45 10.11
N ILE A 24 -9.61 -7.56 11.08
CA ILE A 24 -10.74 -6.61 11.05
C ILE A 24 -10.61 -5.66 9.86
N LEU A 25 -9.40 -5.19 9.55
CA LEU A 25 -9.15 -4.32 8.40
C LEU A 25 -9.41 -5.05 7.08
N ARG A 26 -8.96 -6.31 6.95
CA ARG A 26 -9.26 -7.13 5.76
C ARG A 26 -10.76 -7.31 5.55
N GLU A 27 -11.52 -7.55 6.62
CA GLU A 27 -12.98 -7.67 6.54
C GLU A 27 -13.62 -6.37 6.03
N LYS A 28 -13.17 -5.20 6.52
CA LYS A 28 -13.62 -3.89 6.05
C LYS A 28 -13.26 -3.65 4.58
N ILE A 29 -12.07 -4.06 4.15
CA ILE A 29 -11.63 -3.96 2.75
C ILE A 29 -12.54 -4.83 1.87
N HIS A 30 -12.73 -6.12 2.20
CA HIS A 30 -13.57 -7.03 1.42
C HIS A 30 -15.03 -6.60 1.31
N GLN A 31 -15.55 -5.90 2.33
CA GLN A 31 -16.91 -5.39 2.35
C GLN A 31 -17.09 -4.11 1.52
N SER A 32 -16.01 -3.37 1.24
CA SER A 32 -16.06 -2.10 0.50
C SER A 32 -16.54 -2.27 -0.94
N SER A 33 -17.27 -1.28 -1.46
CA SER A 33 -17.71 -1.26 -2.86
C SER A 33 -16.52 -1.29 -3.81
N PHE A 34 -15.47 -0.52 -3.52
CA PHE A 34 -14.25 -0.49 -4.32
C PHE A 34 -13.63 -1.88 -4.47
N TRP A 35 -13.54 -2.68 -3.38
CA TRP A 35 -13.01 -4.04 -3.49
C TRP A 35 -13.88 -4.94 -4.39
N LYS A 36 -15.20 -4.87 -4.22
CA LYS A 36 -16.14 -5.73 -4.96
C LYS A 36 -16.23 -5.38 -6.43
N GLU A 37 -16.10 -4.10 -6.76
CA GLU A 37 -16.30 -3.58 -8.13
C GLU A 37 -14.98 -3.42 -8.89
N GLN A 38 -13.93 -2.91 -8.23
CA GLN A 38 -12.68 -2.51 -8.89
C GLN A 38 -11.52 -3.47 -8.62
N CYS A 39 -11.54 -4.21 -7.51
CA CYS A 39 -10.51 -5.21 -7.20
C CYS A 39 -10.90 -6.64 -7.64
N PHE A 40 -12.06 -6.83 -8.29
CA PHE A 40 -12.46 -8.14 -8.80
C PHE A 40 -11.61 -8.50 -10.04
N ALA A 41 -11.07 -9.72 -10.06
CA ALA A 41 -10.22 -10.23 -11.14
C ALA A 41 -9.01 -9.34 -11.54
N LEU A 42 -8.59 -8.43 -10.66
CA LEU A 42 -7.45 -7.55 -10.92
C LEU A 42 -6.14 -8.35 -10.95
N THR A 43 -5.38 -8.19 -12.03
CA THR A 43 -4.06 -8.81 -12.25
C THR A 43 -2.94 -7.81 -11.95
N ALA A 44 -1.69 -8.27 -11.90
CA ALA A 44 -0.55 -7.37 -11.69
C ALA A 44 -0.43 -6.30 -12.80
N GLU A 45 -0.76 -6.66 -14.05
CA GLU A 45 -0.72 -5.76 -15.21
C GLU A 45 -1.82 -4.70 -15.16
N THR A 46 -3.06 -5.09 -14.84
CA THR A 46 -4.22 -4.17 -14.82
C THR A 46 -4.31 -3.33 -13.54
N LEU A 47 -3.46 -3.63 -12.55
CA LEU A 47 -3.44 -2.92 -11.27
C LEU A 47 -2.99 -1.46 -11.44
N VAL A 48 -2.11 -1.17 -12.40
CA VAL A 48 -1.59 0.18 -12.64
C VAL A 48 -2.70 1.16 -13.02
N ASP A 49 -3.67 0.72 -13.83
CA ASP A 49 -4.80 1.55 -14.26
C ASP A 49 -5.61 2.04 -13.05
N LYS A 50 -5.84 1.14 -12.08
CA LYS A 50 -6.55 1.48 -10.84
C LYS A 50 -5.71 2.29 -9.87
N ALA A 51 -4.40 2.07 -9.86
CA ALA A 51 -3.49 2.88 -9.06
C ALA A 51 -3.38 4.32 -9.59
N MET A 52 -3.52 4.53 -10.90
CA MET A 52 -3.54 5.87 -11.51
C MET A 52 -4.79 6.68 -11.14
N GLU A 53 -5.92 6.01 -10.88
CA GLU A 53 -7.18 6.64 -10.44
C GLU A 53 -7.14 7.09 -8.95
N LEU A 54 -6.10 6.72 -8.19
CA LEU A 54 -5.97 7.13 -6.79
C LEU A 54 -5.80 8.64 -6.65
N ASP A 55 -6.50 9.24 -5.69
CA ASP A 55 -6.43 10.67 -5.43
C ASP A 55 -6.00 11.03 -3.99
N HIS A 56 -5.83 10.04 -3.11
CA HIS A 56 -5.35 10.18 -1.74
C HIS A 56 -4.75 8.88 -1.19
N ILE A 57 -3.96 9.01 -0.13
CA ILE A 57 -3.50 7.90 0.72
C ILE A 57 -4.28 7.85 2.04
N GLY A 58 -4.19 6.75 2.78
CA GLY A 58 -4.78 6.61 4.12
C GLY A 58 -5.29 5.20 4.39
N GLY A 59 -5.60 4.90 5.65
CA GLY A 59 -6.09 3.59 6.12
C GLY A 59 -7.60 3.41 5.96
N THR A 60 -8.30 3.42 7.09
CA THR A 60 -9.76 3.49 7.20
C THR A 60 -10.22 4.87 7.66
N TYR A 61 -11.48 5.21 7.41
CA TYR A 61 -12.03 6.50 7.78
C TYR A 61 -13.52 6.45 8.16
N GLY A 62 -13.95 7.44 8.93
CA GLY A 62 -15.32 7.65 9.40
C GLY A 62 -15.78 6.62 10.45
N GLY A 63 -16.95 6.86 11.05
CA GLY A 63 -17.46 6.00 12.14
C GLY A 63 -17.61 4.52 11.79
N ASN A 64 -17.87 4.20 10.52
CA ASN A 64 -18.00 2.80 10.06
C ASN A 64 -16.65 2.14 9.68
N ARG A 65 -15.53 2.86 9.82
CA ARG A 65 -14.18 2.45 9.41
C ARG A 65 -14.13 1.93 7.97
N LYS A 66 -14.60 2.76 7.03
CA LYS A 66 -14.57 2.44 5.59
C LYS A 66 -13.12 2.43 5.12
N ALA A 67 -12.69 1.40 4.39
CA ALA A 67 -11.36 1.35 3.79
C ALA A 67 -11.22 2.33 2.63
N THR A 68 -10.05 2.96 2.49
CA THR A 68 -9.72 3.77 1.31
C THR A 68 -9.42 2.88 0.09
N PRO A 69 -9.57 3.39 -1.15
CA PRO A 69 -9.08 2.72 -2.35
C PRO A 69 -7.59 2.34 -2.27
N PHE A 70 -6.77 3.19 -1.66
CA PHE A 70 -5.35 2.93 -1.42
C PHE A 70 -5.12 1.64 -0.61
N MET A 71 -5.88 1.44 0.47
CA MET A 71 -5.80 0.19 1.25
C MET A 71 -6.35 -1.02 0.49
N CYS A 72 -7.41 -0.83 -0.29
CA CYS A 72 -7.96 -1.90 -1.12
C CYS A 72 -6.94 -2.40 -2.14
N LEU A 73 -6.24 -1.49 -2.81
CA LEU A 73 -5.17 -1.85 -3.76
C LEU A 73 -3.95 -2.43 -3.05
N THR A 74 -3.58 -1.92 -1.87
CA THR A 74 -2.50 -2.52 -1.07
C THR A 74 -2.79 -3.97 -0.71
N LEU A 75 -4.00 -4.29 -0.21
CA LEU A 75 -4.38 -5.67 0.10
C LEU A 75 -4.44 -6.52 -1.18
N LYS A 76 -4.87 -5.94 -2.31
CA LYS A 76 -4.86 -6.65 -3.59
C LYS A 76 -3.44 -7.01 -4.02
N MET A 77 -2.47 -6.10 -3.90
CA MET A 77 -1.07 -6.39 -4.16
C MET A 77 -0.54 -7.50 -3.24
N LEU A 78 -0.90 -7.49 -1.94
CA LEU A 78 -0.55 -8.59 -1.03
C LEU A 78 -1.23 -9.92 -1.40
N GLN A 79 -2.42 -9.88 -1.98
CA GLN A 79 -3.14 -11.07 -2.43
C GLN A 79 -2.48 -11.71 -3.66
N ILE A 80 -2.10 -10.91 -4.67
CA ILE A 80 -1.58 -11.41 -5.96
C ILE A 80 -0.05 -11.47 -6.00
N GLN A 81 0.64 -10.82 -5.06
CA GLN A 81 2.10 -10.75 -4.93
C GLN A 81 2.80 -10.43 -6.26
N PRO A 82 2.65 -9.19 -6.81
CA PRO A 82 3.27 -8.82 -8.08
C PRO A 82 4.80 -8.98 -8.01
N GLU A 83 5.41 -9.22 -9.17
CA GLU A 83 6.86 -9.35 -9.29
C GLU A 83 7.58 -8.07 -8.86
N LYS A 84 8.81 -8.23 -8.37
CA LYS A 84 9.62 -7.11 -7.86
C LYS A 84 9.80 -6.03 -8.92
N GLU A 85 9.95 -6.40 -10.20
CA GLU A 85 10.12 -5.46 -11.31
C GLU A 85 8.92 -4.52 -11.45
N ILE A 86 7.68 -5.06 -11.36
CA ILE A 86 6.45 -4.28 -11.40
C ILE A 86 6.41 -3.26 -10.24
N VAL A 87 6.78 -3.69 -9.03
CA VAL A 87 6.81 -2.82 -7.85
C VAL A 87 7.86 -1.71 -8.01
N VAL A 88 9.01 -2.03 -8.58
CA VAL A 88 10.07 -1.05 -8.84
C VAL A 88 9.63 -0.04 -9.91
N GLU A 89 8.94 -0.48 -10.96
CA GLU A 89 8.35 0.41 -11.96
C GLU A 89 7.30 1.35 -11.35
N PHE A 90 6.49 0.85 -10.41
CA PHE A 90 5.56 1.71 -9.66
C PHE A 90 6.31 2.80 -8.91
N ILE A 91 7.36 2.45 -8.17
CA ILE A 91 8.18 3.40 -7.40
C ILE A 91 8.86 4.43 -8.32
N LYS A 92 9.40 3.97 -9.46
CA LYS A 92 10.08 4.84 -10.41
C LYS A 92 9.13 5.78 -11.15
N ASN A 93 7.83 5.46 -11.24
CA ASN A 93 6.85 6.27 -11.94
C ASN A 93 6.86 7.75 -11.47
N GLN A 94 7.24 8.66 -12.37
CA GLN A 94 7.35 10.10 -12.08
C GLN A 94 6.05 10.85 -12.36
N ASP A 95 5.16 10.33 -13.19
CA ASP A 95 3.94 11.02 -13.60
C ASP A 95 2.84 10.89 -12.54
N TYR A 96 2.69 9.70 -11.96
CA TYR A 96 1.62 9.37 -11.03
C TYR A 96 2.15 9.17 -9.60
N LYS A 97 2.11 10.26 -8.81
CA LYS A 97 2.58 10.25 -7.41
C LYS A 97 1.94 9.18 -6.53
N TYR A 98 0.67 8.85 -6.73
CA TYR A 98 -0.01 7.83 -5.91
C TYR A 98 0.34 6.39 -6.31
N VAL A 99 0.68 6.14 -7.59
CA VAL A 99 1.26 4.86 -8.04
C VAL A 99 2.61 4.65 -7.36
N ARG A 100 3.46 5.69 -7.35
CA ARG A 100 4.75 5.69 -6.64
C ARG A 100 4.61 5.40 -5.16
N VAL A 101 3.72 6.12 -4.48
CA VAL A 101 3.50 5.94 -3.04
C VAL A 101 2.91 4.57 -2.71
N LEU A 102 2.02 4.03 -3.55
CA LEU A 102 1.49 2.67 -3.41
C LEU A 102 2.60 1.62 -3.54
N GLY A 103 3.48 1.76 -4.55
CA GLY A 103 4.64 0.89 -4.73
C GLY A 103 5.61 0.95 -3.54
N ALA A 104 5.89 2.16 -3.05
CA ALA A 104 6.76 2.36 -1.88
C ALA A 104 6.17 1.73 -0.61
N PHE A 105 4.86 1.89 -0.38
CA PHE A 105 4.18 1.29 0.76
C PHE A 105 4.17 -0.24 0.68
N TYR A 106 3.86 -0.81 -0.49
CA TYR A 106 3.90 -2.25 -0.69
C TYR A 106 5.31 -2.80 -0.47
N LEU A 107 6.34 -2.17 -1.05
CA LEU A 107 7.73 -2.58 -0.85
C LEU A 107 8.14 -2.50 0.63
N ARG A 108 7.69 -1.48 1.36
CA ARG A 108 7.93 -1.36 2.80
C ARG A 108 7.34 -2.54 3.59
N LEU A 109 6.20 -3.08 3.17
CA LEU A 109 5.54 -4.20 3.82
C LEU A 109 6.21 -5.55 3.50
N VAL A 110 6.64 -5.78 2.25
CA VAL A 110 7.10 -7.12 1.83
C VAL A 110 8.60 -7.24 1.57
N GLY A 111 9.28 -6.12 1.35
CA GLY A 111 10.67 -6.06 0.93
C GLY A 111 11.67 -6.43 2.02
N LYS A 112 12.88 -6.80 1.59
CA LYS A 112 14.03 -6.92 2.49
C LYS A 112 14.49 -5.52 2.91
N ALA A 113 15.05 -5.39 4.10
CA ALA A 113 15.57 -4.11 4.61
C ALA A 113 16.48 -3.38 3.60
N THR A 114 17.39 -4.10 2.94
CA THR A 114 18.30 -3.55 1.93
C THR A 114 17.55 -2.94 0.75
N ASP A 115 16.52 -3.64 0.25
CA ASP A 115 15.70 -3.17 -0.87
C ASP A 115 14.86 -1.96 -0.44
N VAL A 116 14.29 -2.01 0.77
CA VAL A 116 13.49 -0.92 1.33
C VAL A 116 14.32 0.36 1.34
N TYR A 117 15.52 0.36 1.93
CA TYR A 117 16.37 1.56 1.93
C TYR A 117 16.80 1.97 0.52
N GLN A 118 17.24 1.02 -0.31
CA GLN A 118 17.72 1.30 -1.67
C GLN A 118 16.67 2.00 -2.54
N TYR A 119 15.40 1.61 -2.45
CA TYR A 119 14.35 2.14 -3.32
C TYR A 119 13.55 3.29 -2.68
N LEU A 120 13.43 3.36 -1.35
CA LEU A 120 12.69 4.42 -0.68
C LEU A 120 13.55 5.67 -0.41
N GLU A 121 14.83 5.54 -0.06
CA GLU A 121 15.68 6.72 0.24
C GLU A 121 15.72 7.75 -0.90
N PRO A 122 15.79 7.37 -2.19
CA PRO A 122 15.74 8.34 -3.29
C PRO A 122 14.46 9.19 -3.32
N LEU A 123 13.36 8.67 -2.77
CA LEU A 123 12.06 9.36 -2.74
C LEU A 123 12.01 10.50 -1.71
N TYR A 124 13.02 10.65 -0.84
CA TYR A 124 13.18 11.86 -0.02
C TYR A 124 13.37 13.14 -0.84
N ASN A 125 13.72 13.01 -2.12
CA ASN A 125 13.83 14.16 -3.04
C ASN A 125 12.49 14.49 -3.73
N ASP A 126 11.40 13.81 -3.39
CA ASP A 126 10.08 14.02 -3.96
C ASP A 126 9.23 14.91 -3.03
N TYR A 127 9.23 16.21 -3.30
CA TYR A 127 8.49 17.21 -2.52
C TYR A 127 7.05 17.44 -3.02
N ARG A 128 6.50 16.50 -3.81
CA ARG A 128 5.15 16.66 -4.34
C ARG A 128 4.12 16.50 -3.23
N LYS A 129 3.14 17.40 -3.23
CA LYS A 129 1.99 17.36 -2.32
C LYS A 129 1.11 16.14 -2.58
N ILE A 130 0.74 15.42 -1.53
CA ILE A 130 -0.22 14.32 -1.55
C ILE A 130 -1.35 14.58 -0.55
N ARG A 131 -2.58 14.17 -0.90
CA ARG A 131 -3.70 14.19 0.04
C ARG A 131 -3.65 12.93 0.88
N GLN A 132 -3.77 13.09 2.20
CA GLN A 132 -3.94 11.99 3.13
C GLN A 132 -5.29 12.09 3.81
N ARG A 133 -5.96 10.95 3.94
CA ARG A 133 -7.25 10.84 4.61
C ARG A 133 -7.04 10.31 6.01
N SER A 134 -7.49 11.10 6.97
CA SER A 134 -7.45 10.76 8.40
C SER A 134 -8.61 9.83 8.79
N ALA A 135 -8.49 9.22 9.96
CA ALA A 135 -9.47 8.28 10.51
C ALA A 135 -10.84 8.93 10.78
N ASP A 136 -10.87 10.23 11.07
CA ASP A 136 -12.11 11.01 11.23
C ASP A 136 -12.83 11.28 9.89
N GLY A 137 -12.16 11.02 8.76
CA GLY A 137 -12.68 11.27 7.42
C GLY A 137 -12.25 12.61 6.81
N SER A 138 -11.56 13.46 7.58
CA SER A 138 -10.98 14.70 7.07
C SER A 138 -9.79 14.42 6.14
N PHE A 139 -9.52 15.38 5.25
CA PHE A 139 -8.34 15.36 4.39
C PHE A 139 -7.34 16.39 4.90
N PHE A 140 -6.09 16.00 4.93
CA PHE A 140 -4.98 16.90 5.13
C PHE A 140 -3.95 16.76 4.01
N LEU A 141 -3.14 17.80 3.87
CA LEU A 141 -2.07 17.87 2.90
C LEU A 141 -0.78 17.38 3.55
N SER A 142 -0.08 16.48 2.89
CA SER A 142 1.26 16.02 3.25
C SER A 142 2.14 16.04 1.99
N HIS A 143 3.38 15.59 2.10
CA HIS A 143 4.33 15.47 1.01
C HIS A 143 4.83 14.02 0.87
N VAL A 144 5.35 13.67 -0.31
CA VAL A 144 5.83 12.30 -0.56
C VAL A 144 7.02 11.97 0.34
N ASP A 145 8.01 12.85 0.44
CA ASP A 145 9.16 12.73 1.34
C ASP A 145 8.74 12.52 2.82
N GLU A 146 7.77 13.28 3.33
CA GLU A 146 7.22 13.10 4.68
C GLU A 146 6.61 11.71 4.87
N PHE A 147 5.85 11.22 3.88
CA PHE A 147 5.26 9.89 3.93
C PHE A 147 6.34 8.80 3.90
N ILE A 148 7.37 8.96 3.09
CA ILE A 148 8.51 8.03 3.04
C ILE A 148 9.27 8.03 4.36
N ASP A 149 9.45 9.19 4.98
CA ASP A 149 10.03 9.28 6.32
C ASP A 149 9.21 8.48 7.33
N GLN A 150 7.88 8.66 7.32
CA GLN A 150 6.97 7.90 8.17
C GLN A 150 7.14 6.39 7.95
N LEU A 151 7.27 5.93 6.71
CA LEU A 151 7.48 4.52 6.41
C LEU A 151 8.79 3.96 6.99
N LEU A 152 9.87 4.74 6.99
CA LEU A 152 11.19 4.28 7.43
C LEU A 152 11.42 4.43 8.94
N THR A 153 10.73 5.36 9.59
CA THR A 153 10.99 5.73 11.00
C THR A 153 9.93 5.23 11.97
N THR A 154 8.69 5.02 11.53
CA THR A 154 7.57 4.61 12.40
C THR A 154 7.25 3.11 12.31
N ASP A 155 6.55 2.62 13.34
CA ASP A 155 6.10 1.23 13.41
C ASP A 155 4.66 1.04 12.92
N TYR A 156 3.95 2.12 12.59
CA TYR A 156 2.53 2.09 12.21
C TYR A 156 2.18 3.13 11.16
N CYS A 157 1.57 2.71 10.07
CA CYS A 157 1.15 3.59 8.99
C CYS A 157 -0.08 3.03 8.26
N CYS A 158 -1.02 3.91 7.87
CA CYS A 158 -2.22 3.55 7.12
C CYS A 158 -3.01 2.36 7.70
N ASP A 159 -3.21 2.38 9.02
CA ASP A 159 -3.86 1.32 9.80
C ASP A 159 -3.15 -0.05 9.85
N ILE A 160 -1.90 -0.14 9.40
CA ILE A 160 -1.09 -1.37 9.41
C ILE A 160 0.12 -1.21 10.33
N THR A 161 0.36 -2.24 11.15
CA THR A 161 1.63 -2.39 11.88
C THR A 161 2.75 -2.78 10.89
N LEU A 162 3.76 -1.93 10.75
CA LEU A 162 4.84 -2.14 9.79
C LEU A 162 5.80 -3.23 10.28
N PRO A 163 6.24 -4.17 9.42
CA PRO A 163 7.27 -5.13 9.78
C PRO A 163 8.57 -4.42 10.19
N ARG A 164 9.27 -4.96 11.20
CA ARG A 164 10.50 -4.34 11.70
C ARG A 164 11.59 -4.33 10.64
N VAL A 165 12.21 -3.17 10.45
CA VAL A 165 13.39 -2.97 9.62
C VAL A 165 14.55 -2.56 10.54
N PRO A 166 15.76 -3.13 10.41
CA PRO A 166 16.91 -2.72 11.20
C PRO A 166 17.21 -1.25 10.99
N LYS A 167 17.40 -0.51 12.08
CA LYS A 167 17.87 0.88 11.99
C LYS A 167 19.24 0.91 11.33
N ARG A 168 19.42 1.85 10.40
CA ARG A 168 20.70 2.09 9.75
C ARG A 168 21.65 2.85 10.66
#